data_AF-A0A067CVV9-F1
#
_entry.id   AF-A0A067CVV9-F1
#
_cell.length_a   1.000
_cell.length_b   1.000
_cell.length_c   1.000
_cell.angle_alpha   90.00
_cell.angle_beta   90.00
_cell.angle_gamma   90.00
#
_symmetry.space_group_name_H-M   'P 1'
#
loop_
_entity.id
_entity.type
_entity.pdbx_description
1 polymer ?
#
loop_
_entity_poly.entity_id
_entity_poly.type
_entity_poly.pdbx_seq_one_letter_code
_entity_poly.pdbx_strand_id
1 'polypeptide(L)'
;MAERARLGDVGGSSTLGGRDSTYLQDQVRTLQIQGDYYARKVEIEKRRGVELDKQLKTYRETHNETRRMMSASTPPAAKAPLDTASDQKSLRILENRLEKVLIRLNEACNANKKLREQIQNLRREKVQQQQIHEKLDRELHTKAQDVTKTSQLTQSIFDARDRAQRQVEALRAQAAEESARFEADWNERREVIEVDRMTMRSIQNHGSMFAQYDDENDGSRDNGTPDAKLRDDTMKASWLIAAKDADLRKQTERLKAYEDGLAKVRKKTGIKDIGELASALLAAEEKNFSLFNMINELNTEMESVEIENNRFQDMINEVQGCGSDLNRARIKASLEAQIEKSHVKAMHFEARAAESNAVIESIKAGAMNIFHKIGYNDEALLQQLNSTGLTDINMLKFLGIIEKRIGEIVQMHNIVYTQSSSGSKLDVTLGLSPGKGPVKRGNGNLGAHEYHPTPPAADDFVDDDSDDSDELIKPCTLAEIQEKAAAAIGKRKDKPRQKR
;
A
#
# COMPACT_ATOMS: atom_id res chain seq x y z
N MET A 1 -89.62 -72.36 68.50
CA MET A 1 -90.75 -71.73 69.24
C MET A 1 -91.90 -71.65 68.25
N ALA A 2 -92.74 -72.68 68.10
CA ALA A 2 -93.80 -73.17 69.00
C ALA A 2 -95.11 -72.34 68.89
N GLU A 3 -96.04 -72.81 68.04
CA GLU A 3 -97.54 -72.76 68.11
C GLU A 3 -98.06 -73.05 66.69
N ARG A 4 -98.81 -74.11 66.31
CA ARG A 4 -99.80 -75.03 66.91
C ARG A 4 -101.24 -74.48 67.03
N ALA A 5 -102.04 -74.71 65.99
CA ALA A 5 -103.49 -75.05 65.99
C ALA A 5 -103.89 -75.30 64.51
N ARG A 6 -104.28 -76.47 63.97
CA ARG A 6 -105.19 -77.59 64.31
C ARG A 6 -106.66 -77.20 64.52
N LEU A 7 -107.50 -77.70 63.59
CA LEU A 7 -108.90 -78.21 63.67
C LEU A 7 -109.66 -77.79 62.38
N GLY A 8 -110.44 -78.60 61.65
CA GLY A 8 -110.88 -80.00 61.65
C GLY A 8 -111.57 -80.21 60.27
N ASP A 9 -111.33 -81.29 59.53
CA ASP A 9 -111.92 -82.64 59.63
C ASP A 9 -113.29 -82.81 58.89
N VAL A 10 -113.42 -84.01 58.31
CA VAL A 10 -114.52 -84.65 57.55
C VAL A 10 -114.64 -84.20 56.10
N GLY A 11 -114.46 -85.03 55.07
CA GLY A 11 -114.31 -86.48 54.97
C GLY A 11 -114.87 -86.91 53.61
N GLY A 12 -114.24 -87.86 52.91
CA GLY A 12 -114.84 -88.50 51.73
C GLY A 12 -113.91 -88.80 50.56
N SER A 13 -113.14 -89.88 50.70
CA SER A 13 -112.83 -90.91 49.68
C SER A 13 -112.69 -90.49 48.20
N SER A 14 -111.52 -90.72 47.61
CA SER A 14 -111.26 -91.99 46.90
C SER A 14 -109.87 -91.96 46.25
N THR A 15 -109.21 -93.10 46.38
CA THR A 15 -107.84 -93.44 45.98
C THR A 15 -107.58 -93.34 44.48
N LEU A 16 -106.42 -92.78 44.09
CA LEU A 16 -105.52 -93.15 42.95
C LEU A 16 -104.59 -91.96 42.63
N GLY A 17 -103.35 -91.91 43.16
CA GLY A 17 -102.46 -90.75 42.92
C GLY A 17 -100.97 -90.94 43.22
N GLY A 18 -100.46 -92.18 43.22
CA GLY A 18 -99.08 -92.47 43.63
C GLY A 18 -97.99 -92.25 42.56
N ARG A 19 -98.34 -92.05 41.28
CA ARG A 19 -97.37 -91.89 40.17
C ARG A 19 -97.26 -90.45 39.66
N ASP A 20 -98.32 -89.66 39.80
CA ASP A 20 -98.34 -88.26 39.36
C ASP A 20 -97.62 -87.33 40.35
N SER A 21 -97.59 -87.69 41.63
CA SER A 21 -96.95 -86.88 42.69
C SER A 21 -95.43 -86.75 42.52
N THR A 22 -94.74 -87.80 42.06
CA THR A 22 -93.28 -87.76 41.82
C THR A 22 -92.93 -86.97 40.57
N TYR A 23 -93.75 -87.07 39.52
CA TYR A 23 -93.56 -86.31 38.28
C TYR A 23 -93.79 -84.81 38.50
N LEU A 24 -94.82 -84.45 39.27
CA LEU A 24 -95.10 -83.06 39.65
C LEU A 24 -93.96 -82.47 40.50
N GLN A 25 -93.39 -83.26 41.41
CA GLN A 25 -92.28 -82.84 42.26
C GLN A 25 -90.99 -82.58 41.45
N ASP A 26 -90.68 -83.41 40.46
CA ASP A 26 -89.54 -83.20 39.56
C ASP A 26 -89.74 -82.00 38.62
N GLN A 27 -90.98 -81.76 38.18
CA GLN A 27 -91.32 -80.59 37.36
C GLN A 27 -91.21 -79.29 38.16
N VAL A 28 -91.69 -79.28 39.41
CA VAL A 28 -91.51 -78.15 40.34
C VAL A 28 -90.03 -77.90 40.62
N ARG A 29 -89.23 -78.95 40.85
CA ARG A 29 -87.78 -78.82 41.04
C ARG A 29 -87.09 -78.23 39.81
N THR A 30 -87.50 -78.64 38.60
CA THR A 30 -86.96 -78.11 37.34
C THR A 30 -87.31 -76.64 37.17
N LEU A 31 -88.56 -76.25 37.44
CA LEU A 31 -89.01 -74.85 37.41
C LEU A 31 -88.32 -74.00 38.47
N GLN A 32 -88.03 -74.56 39.65
CA GLN A 32 -87.32 -73.86 40.71
C GLN A 32 -85.84 -73.64 40.37
N ILE A 33 -85.19 -74.63 39.75
CA ILE A 33 -83.83 -74.48 39.19
C ILE A 33 -83.82 -73.44 38.07
N GLN A 34 -84.84 -73.42 37.21
CA GLN A 34 -84.98 -72.38 36.18
C GLN A 34 -85.25 -71.00 36.79
N GLY A 35 -86.09 -70.91 37.82
CA GLY A 35 -86.34 -69.68 38.57
C GLY A 35 -85.05 -69.13 39.20
N ASP A 36 -84.28 -69.98 39.87
CA ASP A 36 -82.99 -69.63 40.46
C ASP A 36 -81.93 -69.27 39.41
N TYR A 37 -82.01 -69.87 38.21
CA TYR A 37 -81.15 -69.54 37.08
C TYR A 37 -81.47 -68.14 36.52
N TYR A 38 -82.75 -67.85 36.25
CA TYR A 38 -83.16 -66.53 35.78
C TYR A 38 -82.98 -65.45 36.84
N ALA A 39 -83.23 -65.74 38.12
CA ALA A 39 -82.95 -64.82 39.23
C ALA A 39 -81.46 -64.46 39.31
N ARG A 40 -80.56 -65.45 39.20
CA ARG A 40 -79.11 -65.20 39.12
C ARG A 40 -78.72 -64.40 37.88
N LYS A 41 -79.33 -64.70 36.72
CA LYS A 41 -79.07 -63.95 35.48
C LYS A 41 -79.51 -62.48 35.60
N VAL A 42 -80.68 -62.23 36.19
CA VAL A 42 -81.18 -60.88 36.47
C VAL A 42 -80.26 -60.14 37.44
N GLU A 43 -79.77 -60.81 38.48
CA GLU A 43 -78.82 -60.21 39.43
C GLU A 43 -77.49 -59.85 38.77
N ILE A 44 -76.98 -60.70 37.87
CA ILE A 44 -75.77 -60.42 37.09
C ILE A 44 -75.98 -59.21 36.15
N GLU A 45 -77.12 -59.16 35.44
CA GLU A 45 -77.44 -58.02 34.56
C GLU A 45 -77.66 -56.72 35.35
N LYS A 46 -78.26 -56.78 36.54
CA LYS A 46 -78.35 -55.61 37.44
C LYS A 46 -76.98 -55.10 37.86
N ARG A 47 -76.06 -55.98 38.25
CA ARG A 47 -74.68 -55.61 38.59
C ARG A 47 -73.94 -55.01 37.39
N ARG A 48 -74.16 -55.57 36.20
CA ARG A 48 -73.61 -55.03 34.95
C ARG A 48 -74.17 -53.64 34.65
N GLY A 49 -75.47 -53.42 34.87
CA GLY A 49 -76.10 -52.10 34.74
C GLY A 49 -75.47 -51.06 35.67
N VAL A 50 -75.29 -51.39 36.95
CA VAL A 50 -74.65 -50.49 37.93
C VAL A 50 -73.21 -50.16 37.55
N GLU A 51 -72.45 -51.13 37.04
CA GLU A 51 -71.07 -50.90 36.59
C GLU A 51 -71.01 -49.99 35.36
N LEU A 52 -71.91 -50.18 34.39
CA LEU A 52 -72.00 -49.31 33.21
C LEU A 52 -72.40 -47.88 33.59
N ASP A 53 -73.34 -47.69 34.52
CA ASP A 53 -73.72 -46.36 35.00
C ASP A 53 -72.54 -45.65 35.69
N LYS A 54 -71.74 -46.39 36.46
CA LYS A 54 -70.52 -45.87 37.09
C LYS A 54 -69.51 -45.41 36.05
N GLN A 55 -69.26 -46.22 35.02
CA GLN A 55 -68.37 -45.87 33.92
C GLN A 55 -68.89 -44.65 33.14
N LEU A 56 -70.19 -44.59 32.89
CA LEU A 56 -70.81 -43.48 32.18
C LEU A 56 -70.72 -42.16 32.96
N LYS A 57 -70.79 -42.22 34.29
CA LYS A 57 -70.55 -41.08 35.16
C LYS A 57 -69.10 -40.61 35.08
N THR A 58 -68.12 -41.52 35.16
CA THR A 58 -66.70 -41.15 35.04
C THR A 58 -66.38 -40.55 33.67
N TYR A 59 -66.94 -41.09 32.59
CA TYR A 59 -66.75 -40.50 31.25
C TYR A 59 -67.40 -39.12 31.12
N ARG A 60 -68.55 -38.88 31.74
CA ARG A 60 -69.17 -37.54 31.77
C ARG A 60 -68.33 -36.55 32.57
N GLU A 61 -67.75 -36.97 33.69
CA GLU A 61 -66.87 -36.13 34.51
C GLU A 61 -65.58 -35.77 33.76
N THR A 62 -64.90 -36.74 33.15
CA THR A 62 -63.70 -36.47 32.33
C THR A 62 -64.02 -35.61 31.11
N HIS A 63 -65.17 -35.82 30.47
CA HIS A 63 -65.62 -34.98 29.37
C HIS A 63 -65.92 -33.54 29.82
N ASN A 64 -66.56 -33.36 30.97
CA ASN A 64 -66.82 -32.04 31.52
C ASN A 64 -65.54 -31.33 31.96
N GLU A 65 -64.57 -32.06 32.51
CA GLU A 65 -63.29 -31.54 32.95
C GLU A 65 -62.42 -31.12 31.76
N THR A 66 -62.30 -31.97 30.73
CA THR A 66 -61.62 -31.60 29.47
C THR A 66 -62.30 -30.41 28.80
N ARG A 67 -63.64 -30.36 28.75
CA ARG A 67 -64.37 -29.18 28.26
C ARG A 67 -64.11 -27.94 29.12
N ARG A 68 -63.99 -28.06 30.44
CA ARG A 68 -63.69 -26.94 31.34
C ARG A 68 -62.26 -26.44 31.15
N MET A 69 -61.28 -27.33 31.00
CA MET A 69 -59.89 -26.97 30.69
C MET A 69 -59.81 -26.29 29.31
N MET A 70 -60.49 -26.84 28.30
CA MET A 70 -60.56 -26.24 26.95
C MET A 70 -61.31 -24.91 26.95
N SER A 71 -62.37 -24.76 27.74
CA SER A 71 -63.17 -23.53 27.86
C SER A 71 -62.52 -22.46 28.74
N ALA A 72 -61.70 -22.84 29.72
CA ALA A 72 -60.93 -21.91 30.54
C ALA A 72 -59.67 -21.44 29.79
N SER A 73 -59.13 -22.29 28.90
CA SER A 73 -57.98 -21.98 28.04
C SER A 73 -58.38 -21.35 26.70
N THR A 74 -59.66 -21.38 26.32
CA THR A 74 -60.11 -20.88 25.01
C THR A 74 -61.43 -20.10 25.17
N PRO A 75 -61.47 -18.77 24.95
CA PRO A 75 -62.73 -18.06 24.75
C PRO A 75 -63.43 -18.58 23.46
N PRO A 76 -64.76 -18.39 23.32
CA PRO A 76 -65.53 -19.01 22.24
C PRO A 76 -64.95 -18.62 20.87
N ALA A 77 -64.79 -19.65 20.02
CA ALA A 77 -64.11 -19.67 18.73
C ALA A 77 -64.73 -18.75 17.66
N ALA A 78 -64.79 -17.44 17.90
CA ALA A 78 -65.29 -16.46 16.95
C ALA A 78 -64.43 -15.16 16.86
N LYS A 79 -63.34 -15.03 17.62
CA LYS A 79 -62.40 -13.90 17.48
C LYS A 79 -60.96 -14.29 17.80
N ALA A 80 -60.21 -14.77 16.79
CA ALA A 80 -58.75 -14.78 16.84
C ALA A 80 -58.02 -14.47 15.49
N PRO A 81 -58.55 -13.63 14.57
CA PRO A 81 -57.67 -12.90 13.64
C PRO A 81 -57.02 -11.67 14.28
N LEU A 82 -57.52 -11.17 15.43
CA LEU A 82 -57.14 -9.85 15.95
C LEU A 82 -55.87 -9.87 16.81
N ASP A 83 -55.67 -10.88 17.65
CA ASP A 83 -54.44 -11.03 18.46
C ASP A 83 -53.25 -11.43 17.59
N THR A 84 -53.43 -12.35 16.64
CA THR A 84 -52.39 -12.68 15.66
C THR A 84 -52.03 -11.50 14.76
N ALA A 85 -53.01 -10.67 14.37
CA ALA A 85 -52.74 -9.44 13.62
C ALA A 85 -52.07 -8.34 14.48
N SER A 86 -52.37 -8.26 15.77
CA SER A 86 -51.69 -7.40 16.74
C SER A 86 -50.22 -7.80 16.89
N ASP A 87 -49.98 -9.10 17.07
CA ASP A 87 -48.63 -9.65 17.21
C ASP A 87 -47.83 -9.47 15.93
N GLN A 88 -48.42 -9.70 14.75
CA GLN A 88 -47.78 -9.43 13.46
C GLN A 88 -47.43 -7.95 13.26
N LYS A 89 -48.27 -7.02 13.73
CA LYS A 89 -47.95 -5.59 13.70
C LYS A 89 -46.80 -5.27 14.63
N SER A 90 -46.77 -5.86 15.82
CA SER A 90 -45.68 -5.67 16.79
C SER A 90 -44.35 -6.22 16.26
N LEU A 91 -44.37 -7.39 15.62
CA LEU A 91 -43.23 -8.00 14.93
C LEU A 91 -42.69 -7.08 13.84
N ARG A 92 -43.55 -6.59 12.95
CA ARG A 92 -43.15 -5.64 11.89
C ARG A 92 -42.54 -4.36 12.45
N ILE A 93 -43.05 -3.83 13.56
CA ILE A 93 -42.50 -2.62 14.20
C ILE A 93 -41.10 -2.92 14.77
N LEU A 94 -40.92 -4.08 15.40
CA LEU A 94 -39.63 -4.51 15.94
C LEU A 94 -38.61 -4.78 14.83
N GLU A 95 -39.02 -5.42 13.73
CA GLU A 95 -38.21 -5.65 12.52
C GLU A 95 -37.77 -4.31 11.91
N ASN A 96 -38.70 -3.38 11.68
CA ASN A 96 -38.37 -2.04 11.19
C ASN A 96 -37.43 -1.27 12.13
N ARG A 97 -37.57 -1.47 13.44
CA ARG A 97 -36.70 -0.85 14.43
C ARG A 97 -35.32 -1.49 14.45
N LEU A 98 -35.22 -2.80 14.27
CA LEU A 98 -33.97 -3.53 14.12
C LEU A 98 -33.23 -3.08 12.86
N GLU A 99 -33.92 -3.01 11.73
CA GLU A 99 -33.37 -2.54 10.46
C GLU A 99 -32.80 -1.12 10.59
N LYS A 100 -33.55 -0.20 11.20
CA LYS A 100 -33.04 1.16 11.49
C LYS A 100 -31.81 1.18 12.38
N VAL A 101 -31.70 0.26 13.34
CA VAL A 101 -30.51 0.14 14.20
C VAL A 101 -29.33 -0.44 13.42
N LEU A 102 -29.57 -1.42 12.55
CA LEU A 102 -28.54 -2.00 11.67
C LEU A 102 -27.99 -0.96 10.69
N ILE A 103 -28.86 -0.16 10.07
CA ILE A 103 -28.43 0.95 9.19
C ILE A 103 -27.54 1.92 9.97
N ARG A 104 -27.96 2.36 11.16
CA ARG A 104 -27.15 3.26 12.00
C ARG A 104 -25.82 2.64 12.44
N LEU A 105 -25.82 1.34 12.73
CA LEU A 105 -24.59 0.60 13.07
C LEU A 105 -23.63 0.59 11.87
N ASN A 106 -24.13 0.28 10.67
CA ASN A 106 -23.35 0.28 9.44
C ASN A 106 -22.81 1.68 9.11
N GLU A 107 -23.61 2.72 9.26
CA GLU A 107 -23.19 4.12 9.14
C GLU A 107 -22.06 4.46 10.12
N ALA A 108 -22.20 4.07 11.40
CA ALA A 108 -21.20 4.30 12.44
C ALA A 108 -19.91 3.49 12.18
N CYS A 109 -20.02 2.27 11.67
CA CYS A 109 -18.88 1.44 11.27
C CYS A 109 -18.13 2.07 10.09
N ASN A 110 -18.85 2.55 9.08
CA ASN A 110 -18.24 3.25 7.93
C ASN A 110 -17.56 4.55 8.37
N ALA A 111 -18.20 5.35 9.23
CA ALA A 111 -17.59 6.55 9.82
C ALA A 111 -16.31 6.22 10.60
N ASN A 112 -16.33 5.16 11.42
CA ASN A 112 -15.14 4.68 12.12
C ASN A 112 -14.04 4.22 11.16
N LYS A 113 -14.38 3.53 10.07
CA LYS A 113 -13.42 3.12 9.03
C LYS A 113 -12.74 4.33 8.41
N LYS A 114 -13.53 5.35 8.01
CA LYS A 114 -13.01 6.63 7.47
C LYS A 114 -12.11 7.35 8.46
N LEU A 115 -12.48 7.44 9.74
CA LEU A 115 -11.65 8.06 10.77
C LEU A 115 -10.35 7.29 10.98
N ARG A 116 -10.38 5.96 10.96
CA ARG A 116 -9.17 5.13 11.05
C ARG A 116 -8.24 5.37 9.87
N GLU A 117 -8.76 5.47 8.65
CA GLU A 117 -7.98 5.80 7.46
C GLU A 117 -7.37 7.20 7.55
N GLN A 118 -8.13 8.20 8.00
CA GLN A 118 -7.62 9.55 8.24
C GLN A 118 -6.49 9.55 9.28
N ILE A 119 -6.65 8.83 10.40
CA ILE A 119 -5.59 8.69 11.42
C ILE A 119 -4.34 8.06 10.80
N GLN A 120 -4.47 7.02 9.97
CA GLN A 120 -3.32 6.40 9.32
C GLN A 120 -2.64 7.34 8.33
N ASN A 121 -3.40 8.12 7.58
CA ASN A 121 -2.86 9.14 6.67
C ASN A 121 -2.07 10.21 7.45
N LEU A 122 -2.65 10.75 8.54
CA LEU A 122 -1.98 11.73 9.39
C LEU A 122 -0.72 11.16 10.06
N ARG A 123 -0.72 9.88 10.45
CA ARG A 123 0.48 9.20 10.98
C ARG A 123 1.58 9.11 9.93
N ARG A 124 1.25 8.73 8.69
CA ARG A 124 2.21 8.69 7.58
C ARG A 124 2.78 10.07 7.28
N GLU A 125 1.92 11.10 7.25
CA GLU A 125 2.34 12.48 7.04
C GLU A 125 3.28 12.95 8.16
N LYS A 126 2.95 12.69 9.43
CA LYS A 126 3.82 13.01 10.57
C LYS A 126 5.20 12.37 10.44
N VAL A 127 5.28 11.10 10.06
CA VAL A 127 6.56 10.41 9.85
C VAL A 127 7.36 11.07 8.72
N GLN A 128 6.71 11.41 7.61
CA GLN A 128 7.37 12.12 6.50
C GLN A 128 7.87 13.51 6.93
N GLN A 129 7.06 14.28 7.66
CA GLN A 129 7.44 15.58 8.20
C GLN A 129 8.63 15.46 9.16
N GLN A 130 8.64 14.45 10.03
CA GLN A 130 9.75 14.21 10.95
C GLN A 130 11.05 13.87 10.20
N GLN A 131 10.98 13.03 9.16
CA GLN A 131 12.14 12.74 8.30
C GLN A 131 12.68 13.99 7.59
N ILE A 132 11.78 14.89 7.14
CA ILE A 132 12.18 16.16 6.53
C ILE A 132 12.85 17.06 7.57
N HIS A 133 12.29 17.18 8.77
CA HIS A 133 12.89 17.93 9.87
C HIS A 133 14.29 17.42 10.21
N GLU A 134 14.47 16.11 10.38
CA GLU A 134 15.78 15.52 10.68
C GLU A 134 16.81 15.73 9.55
N LYS A 135 16.36 15.86 8.30
CA LYS A 135 17.25 16.23 7.18
C LYS A 135 17.65 17.70 7.26
N LEU A 136 16.66 18.59 7.46
CA LEU A 136 16.90 20.02 7.60
C LEU A 136 17.81 20.34 8.80
N ASP A 137 17.65 19.65 9.92
CA ASP A 137 18.51 19.83 11.10
C ASP A 137 19.96 19.40 10.81
N ARG A 138 20.14 18.31 10.06
CA ARG A 138 21.48 17.88 9.61
C ARG A 138 22.11 18.89 8.66
N GLU A 139 21.37 19.39 7.69
CA GLU A 139 21.83 20.42 6.75
C GLU A 139 22.15 21.74 7.48
N LEU A 140 21.33 22.13 8.46
CA LEU A 140 21.60 23.31 9.28
C LEU A 140 22.88 23.13 10.09
N HIS A 141 23.10 21.94 10.66
CA HIS A 141 24.31 21.63 11.40
C HIS A 141 25.57 21.68 10.51
N THR A 142 25.52 21.10 9.31
CA THR A 142 26.66 21.17 8.37
C THR A 142 26.94 22.60 7.94
N LYS A 143 25.91 23.40 7.63
CA LYS A 143 26.08 24.82 7.30
C LYS A 143 26.64 25.63 8.46
N ALA A 144 26.22 25.35 9.69
CA ALA A 144 26.80 26.00 10.88
C ALA A 144 28.30 25.68 11.05
N GLN A 145 28.70 24.42 10.78
CA GLN A 145 30.10 24.03 10.77
C GLN A 145 30.88 24.75 9.66
N ASP A 146 30.31 24.85 8.45
CA ASP A 146 30.96 25.54 7.33
C ASP A 146 31.15 27.03 7.63
N VAL A 147 30.14 27.70 8.20
CA VAL A 147 30.26 29.10 8.67
C VAL A 147 31.38 29.23 9.69
N THR A 148 31.50 28.28 10.63
CA THR A 148 32.58 28.28 11.63
C THR A 148 33.95 28.12 10.97
N LYS A 149 34.10 27.20 10.01
CA LYS A 149 35.36 26.99 9.26
C LYS A 149 35.74 28.23 8.46
N THR A 150 34.80 28.84 7.73
CA THR A 150 35.04 30.07 6.98
C THR A 150 35.40 31.22 7.91
N SER A 151 34.76 31.32 9.07
CA SER A 151 35.11 32.32 10.09
C SER A 151 36.54 32.13 10.62
N GLN A 152 36.95 30.90 10.92
CA GLN A 152 38.33 30.58 11.34
C GLN A 152 39.35 30.90 10.25
N LEU A 153 39.07 30.54 9.00
CA LEU A 153 39.93 30.88 7.86
C LEU A 153 40.05 32.40 7.69
N THR A 154 38.92 33.11 7.81
CA THR A 154 38.88 34.57 7.73
C THR A 154 39.71 35.21 8.83
N GLN A 155 39.62 34.70 10.06
CA GLN A 155 40.44 35.15 11.18
C GLN A 155 41.94 34.94 10.90
N SER A 156 42.31 33.76 10.39
CA SER A 156 43.70 33.45 10.02
C SER A 156 44.25 34.42 8.96
N ILE A 157 43.42 34.76 7.95
CA ILE A 157 43.78 35.73 6.92
C ILE A 157 43.96 37.13 7.52
N PHE A 158 43.06 37.56 8.41
CA PHE A 158 43.20 38.85 9.10
C PHE A 158 44.47 38.90 9.94
N ASP A 159 44.77 37.84 10.70
CA ASP A 159 46.00 37.77 11.50
C ASP A 159 47.26 37.82 10.61
N ALA A 160 47.24 37.14 9.46
CA ALA A 160 48.34 37.17 8.49
C ALA A 160 48.53 38.56 7.88
N ARG A 161 47.43 39.22 7.50
CA ARG A 161 47.43 40.60 6.99
C ARG A 161 48.00 41.55 8.04
N ASP A 162 47.54 41.46 9.29
CA ASP A 162 47.98 42.34 10.36
C ASP A 162 49.47 42.11 10.70
N ARG A 163 49.97 40.87 10.62
CA ARG A 163 51.41 40.59 10.72
C ARG A 163 52.20 41.26 9.59
N ALA A 164 51.75 41.13 8.35
CA ALA A 164 52.40 41.76 7.21
C ALA A 164 52.37 43.29 7.31
N GLN A 165 51.25 43.87 7.75
CA GLN A 165 51.11 45.31 7.92
C GLN A 165 52.06 45.84 8.99
N ARG A 166 52.20 45.15 10.14
CA ARG A 166 53.20 45.49 11.16
C ARG A 166 54.63 45.42 10.64
N GLN A 167 54.96 44.44 9.80
CA GLN A 167 56.28 44.36 9.16
C GLN A 167 56.54 45.54 8.22
N VAL A 168 55.54 45.92 7.41
CA VAL A 168 55.63 47.11 6.53
C VAL A 168 55.81 48.39 7.34
N GLU A 169 55.08 48.56 8.43
CA GLU A 169 55.22 49.70 9.33
C GLU A 169 56.61 49.76 9.98
N ALA A 170 57.14 48.62 10.44
CA ALA A 170 58.49 48.53 10.99
C ALA A 170 59.57 48.87 9.95
N LEU A 171 59.47 48.33 8.73
CA LEU A 171 60.40 48.65 7.64
C LEU A 171 60.33 50.13 7.23
N ARG A 172 59.15 50.74 7.22
CA ARG A 172 59.00 52.18 6.98
C ARG A 172 59.67 53.01 8.07
N ALA A 173 59.52 52.62 9.34
CA ALA A 173 60.18 53.30 10.45
C ALA A 173 61.71 53.19 10.34
N GLN A 174 62.23 51.99 10.03
CA GLN A 174 63.66 51.78 9.82
C GLN A 174 64.19 52.60 8.63
N ALA A 175 63.48 52.60 7.50
CA ALA A 175 63.88 53.38 6.32
C ALA A 175 63.88 54.90 6.60
N ALA A 176 62.94 55.39 7.40
CA ALA A 176 62.90 56.79 7.83
C ALA A 176 64.09 57.13 8.75
N GLU A 177 64.44 56.24 9.69
CA GLU A 177 65.60 56.41 10.56
C GLU A 177 66.92 56.39 9.76
N GLU A 178 67.08 55.44 8.84
CA GLU A 178 68.26 55.35 7.96
C GLU A 178 68.38 56.59 7.05
N SER A 179 67.26 57.09 6.52
CA SER A 179 67.26 58.33 5.73
C SER A 179 67.66 59.55 6.56
N ALA A 180 67.16 59.64 7.79
CA ALA A 180 67.53 60.72 8.72
C ALA A 180 69.02 60.65 9.12
N ARG A 181 69.54 59.45 9.37
CA ARG A 181 70.97 59.23 9.63
C ARG A 181 71.81 59.62 8.42
N PHE A 182 71.43 59.21 7.22
CA PHE A 182 72.12 59.58 5.99
C PHE A 182 72.12 61.09 5.76
N GLU A 183 70.99 61.76 6.00
CA GLU A 183 70.90 63.22 5.87
C GLU A 183 71.78 63.94 6.91
N ALA A 184 71.87 63.43 8.14
CA ALA A 184 72.78 63.94 9.16
C ALA A 184 74.25 63.79 8.73
N ASP A 185 74.67 62.60 8.33
CA ASP A 185 76.04 62.31 7.85
C ASP A 185 76.38 63.14 6.60
N TRP A 186 75.41 63.34 5.70
CA TRP A 186 75.57 64.17 4.51
C TRP A 186 75.79 65.64 4.86
N ASN A 187 75.00 66.18 5.80
CA ASN A 187 75.13 67.55 6.27
C ASN A 187 76.46 67.77 7.00
N GLU A 188 76.90 66.83 7.83
CA GLU A 188 78.21 66.87 8.49
C GLU A 188 79.35 66.93 7.46
N ARG A 189 79.34 66.02 6.48
CA ARG A 189 80.36 66.01 5.40
C ARG A 189 80.31 67.30 4.57
N ARG A 190 79.12 67.82 4.30
CA ARG A 190 78.93 69.09 3.59
C ARG A 190 79.52 70.26 4.38
N GLU A 191 79.34 70.29 5.69
CA GLU A 191 79.91 71.30 6.57
C GLU A 191 81.45 71.24 6.55
N VAL A 192 82.03 70.04 6.67
CA VAL A 192 83.49 69.84 6.56
C VAL A 192 84.03 70.37 5.22
N ILE A 193 83.35 70.07 4.11
CA ILE A 193 83.74 70.56 2.78
C ILE A 193 83.61 72.09 2.69
N GLU A 194 82.58 72.70 3.25
CA GLU A 194 82.44 74.17 3.20
C GLU A 194 83.51 74.85 4.06
N VAL A 195 83.83 74.29 5.24
CA VAL A 195 84.96 74.75 6.06
C VAL A 195 86.27 74.65 5.27
N ASP A 196 86.57 73.52 4.64
CA ASP A 196 87.77 73.34 3.81
C ASP A 196 87.79 74.29 2.60
N ARG A 197 86.63 74.56 1.99
CA ARG A 197 86.51 75.53 0.90
C ARG A 197 86.74 76.96 1.39
N MET A 198 86.32 77.28 2.62
CA MET A 198 86.50 78.59 3.25
C MET A 198 87.95 78.80 3.67
N THR A 199 88.64 77.77 4.21
CA THR A 199 90.07 77.82 4.49
C THR A 199 90.87 77.96 3.20
N MET A 200 90.57 77.19 2.15
CA MET A 200 91.20 77.35 0.82
C MET A 200 90.98 78.74 0.23
N ARG A 201 89.76 79.30 0.30
CA ARG A 201 89.50 80.69 -0.13
C ARG A 201 90.25 81.72 0.72
N SER A 202 90.40 81.49 2.02
CA SER A 202 91.17 82.36 2.91
C SER A 202 92.66 82.30 2.61
N ILE A 203 93.20 81.11 2.33
CA ILE A 203 94.59 80.91 1.85
C ILE A 203 94.78 81.58 0.50
N GLN A 204 93.81 81.50 -0.41
CA GLN A 204 93.88 82.14 -1.73
C GLN A 204 93.78 83.67 -1.66
N ASN A 205 92.94 84.21 -0.75
CA ASN A 205 92.85 85.65 -0.51
C ASN A 205 94.08 86.20 0.23
N HIS A 206 94.68 85.44 1.17
CA HIS A 206 95.98 85.80 1.76
C HIS A 206 97.17 85.55 0.80
N GLY A 207 97.03 84.63 -0.15
CA GLY A 207 98.01 84.36 -1.21
C GLY A 207 98.06 85.43 -2.31
N SER A 208 97.14 86.40 -2.30
CA SER A 208 97.14 87.56 -3.19
C SER A 208 98.04 88.72 -2.70
N MET A 209 98.74 88.56 -1.58
CA MET A 209 99.64 89.58 -1.02
C MET A 209 101.04 89.06 -0.71
N PHE A 210 101.60 88.18 -1.56
CA PHE A 210 103.04 87.90 -1.56
C PHE A 210 103.46 87.23 -2.89
N ALA A 211 103.53 88.02 -3.95
CA ALA A 211 104.19 87.63 -5.19
C ALA A 211 105.65 88.10 -5.14
N GLN A 212 106.56 87.22 -4.71
CA GLN A 212 107.98 87.11 -5.10
C GLN A 212 108.75 86.33 -4.03
N TYR A 213 109.04 85.05 -4.29
CA TYR A 213 110.39 84.50 -4.46
C TYR A 213 110.31 82.96 -4.64
N ASP A 214 111.02 82.50 -5.67
CA ASP A 214 111.38 81.15 -6.13
C ASP A 214 111.41 80.04 -5.06
N ASP A 215 110.76 78.90 -5.30
CA ASP A 215 111.25 77.71 -6.03
C ASP A 215 111.95 76.72 -5.09
N GLU A 216 111.24 75.65 -4.76
CA GLU A 216 111.72 74.25 -4.79
C GLU A 216 110.75 73.35 -4.00
N ASN A 217 110.08 72.48 -4.77
CA ASN A 217 109.89 71.07 -4.50
C ASN A 217 109.16 70.59 -3.22
N ASP A 218 108.02 69.95 -3.49
CA ASP A 218 107.50 68.73 -2.88
C ASP A 218 106.65 68.81 -1.58
N GLY A 219 105.39 68.41 -1.75
CA GLY A 219 104.69 67.54 -0.80
C GLY A 219 104.28 68.11 0.55
N SER A 220 103.31 69.03 0.59
CA SER A 220 102.59 69.34 1.83
C SER A 220 101.10 69.03 1.70
N ARG A 221 100.64 68.00 2.42
CA ARG A 221 99.33 67.92 3.09
C ARG A 221 99.24 66.59 3.84
N ASP A 222 99.27 66.66 5.16
CA ASP A 222 98.07 66.74 6.01
C ASP A 222 97.59 65.32 6.38
N ASN A 223 97.95 64.95 7.62
CA ASN A 223 97.01 64.49 8.63
C ASN A 223 96.15 63.24 8.34
N GLY A 224 96.40 62.20 9.12
CA GLY A 224 95.66 60.93 9.09
C GLY A 224 96.39 59.87 8.28
N THR A 225 97.23 59.08 8.97
CA THR A 225 97.91 57.85 8.51
C THR A 225 97.50 57.35 7.11
N PRO A 226 98.32 57.53 6.05
CA PRO A 226 98.09 56.98 4.71
C PRO A 226 97.96 55.45 4.69
N ASP A 227 98.44 54.82 5.76
CA ASP A 227 98.46 53.37 5.97
C ASP A 227 97.06 52.75 6.04
N ALA A 228 96.03 53.48 6.50
CA ALA A 228 94.69 52.88 6.67
C ALA A 228 93.90 52.73 5.35
N LYS A 229 93.95 53.73 4.46
CA LYS A 229 93.27 53.67 3.15
C LYS A 229 93.98 52.74 2.18
N LEU A 230 95.31 52.77 2.17
CA LEU A 230 96.11 51.81 1.41
C LEU A 230 95.88 50.37 1.91
N ARG A 231 95.72 50.15 3.21
CA ARG A 231 95.35 48.83 3.75
C ARG A 231 93.93 48.40 3.37
N ASP A 232 92.95 49.31 3.35
CA ASP A 232 91.57 48.98 2.94
C ASP A 232 91.49 48.63 1.44
N ASP A 233 92.16 49.40 0.58
CA ASP A 233 92.24 49.10 -0.85
C ASP A 233 93.07 47.82 -1.14
N THR A 234 94.14 47.59 -0.36
CA THR A 234 94.92 46.33 -0.42
C THR A 234 94.10 45.15 0.10
N MET A 235 93.26 45.32 1.12
CA MET A 235 92.34 44.30 1.63
C MET A 235 91.23 43.97 0.64
N LYS A 236 90.66 44.97 -0.04
CA LYS A 236 89.67 44.75 -1.12
C LYS A 236 90.29 44.03 -2.31
N ALA A 237 91.50 44.42 -2.73
CA ALA A 237 92.24 43.72 -3.77
C ALA A 237 92.57 42.28 -3.37
N SER A 238 93.03 42.06 -2.13
CA SER A 238 93.29 40.74 -1.57
C SER A 238 92.03 39.88 -1.49
N TRP A 239 90.88 40.45 -1.10
CA TRP A 239 89.60 39.76 -1.07
C TRP A 239 89.12 39.38 -2.48
N LEU A 240 89.28 40.27 -3.46
CA LEU A 240 88.93 39.99 -4.86
C LEU A 240 89.82 38.88 -5.47
N ILE A 241 91.11 38.88 -5.14
CA ILE A 241 92.05 37.82 -5.53
C ILE A 241 91.66 36.50 -4.84
N ALA A 242 91.37 36.53 -3.54
CA ALA A 242 90.94 35.34 -2.80
C ALA A 242 89.60 34.78 -3.31
N ALA A 243 88.66 35.64 -3.71
CA ALA A 243 87.40 35.24 -4.33
C ALA A 243 87.62 34.60 -5.70
N LYS A 244 88.49 35.19 -6.55
CA LYS A 244 88.87 34.60 -7.85
C LYS A 244 89.63 33.28 -7.69
N ASP A 245 90.53 33.17 -6.71
CA ASP A 245 91.23 31.93 -6.42
C ASP A 245 90.28 30.85 -5.89
N ALA A 246 89.28 31.21 -5.09
CA ALA A 246 88.25 30.29 -4.62
C ALA A 246 87.38 29.79 -5.79
N ASP A 247 86.99 30.66 -6.72
CA ASP A 247 86.25 30.25 -7.91
C ASP A 247 87.10 29.42 -8.87
N LEU A 248 88.38 29.74 -9.05
CA LEU A 248 89.30 28.94 -9.87
C LEU A 248 89.51 27.55 -9.25
N ARG A 249 89.59 27.46 -7.91
CA ARG A 249 89.64 26.17 -7.19
C ARG A 249 88.37 25.35 -7.42
N LYS A 250 87.18 25.96 -7.29
CA LYS A 250 85.91 25.28 -7.59
C LYS A 250 85.83 24.80 -9.04
N GLN A 251 86.28 25.61 -10.00
CA GLN A 251 86.34 25.21 -11.40
C GLN A 251 87.32 24.05 -11.62
N THR A 252 88.48 24.09 -10.99
CA THR A 252 89.49 23.02 -11.06
C THR A 252 89.00 21.73 -10.42
N GLU A 253 88.33 21.80 -9.27
CA GLU A 253 87.69 20.66 -8.62
C GLU A 253 86.57 20.06 -9.48
N ARG A 254 85.76 20.90 -10.13
CA ARG A 254 84.73 20.45 -11.07
C ARG A 254 85.34 19.78 -12.30
N LEU A 255 86.45 20.30 -12.82
CA LEU A 255 87.17 19.73 -13.96
C LEU A 255 87.79 18.37 -13.58
N LYS A 256 88.42 18.27 -12.40
CA LYS A 256 88.88 16.98 -11.85
C LYS A 256 87.74 15.98 -11.66
N ALA A 257 86.58 16.42 -11.17
CA ALA A 257 85.42 15.55 -11.03
C ALA A 257 84.90 15.03 -12.38
N TYR A 258 84.95 15.87 -13.42
CA TYR A 258 84.62 15.45 -14.79
C TYR A 258 85.68 14.49 -15.37
N GLU A 259 86.96 14.76 -15.14
CA GLU A 259 88.06 13.87 -15.54
C GLU A 259 87.96 12.50 -14.85
N ASP A 260 87.70 12.47 -13.55
CA ASP A 260 87.49 11.24 -12.77
C ASP A 260 86.23 10.50 -13.24
N GLY A 261 85.16 11.24 -13.53
CA GLY A 261 83.92 10.71 -14.11
C GLY A 261 84.17 10.04 -15.46
N LEU A 262 84.84 10.74 -16.39
CA LEU A 262 85.19 10.22 -17.71
C LEU A 262 86.17 9.05 -17.62
N ALA A 263 87.15 9.09 -16.72
CA ALA A 263 88.07 7.97 -16.48
C ALA A 263 87.33 6.72 -15.97
N LYS A 264 86.33 6.91 -15.10
CA LYS A 264 85.47 5.82 -14.60
C LYS A 264 84.57 5.26 -15.69
N VAL A 265 84.01 6.10 -16.56
CA VAL A 265 83.25 5.65 -17.74
C VAL A 265 84.17 4.88 -18.68
N ARG A 266 85.34 5.42 -19.02
CA ARG A 266 86.35 4.76 -19.88
C ARG A 266 86.75 3.38 -19.34
N LYS A 267 86.94 3.26 -18.02
CA LYS A 267 87.27 1.97 -17.37
C LYS A 267 86.13 0.95 -17.48
N LYS A 268 84.87 1.41 -17.47
CA LYS A 268 83.70 0.53 -17.55
C LYS A 268 83.28 0.18 -18.98
N THR A 269 83.44 1.11 -19.92
CA THR A 269 83.02 0.92 -21.33
C THR A 269 84.12 0.34 -22.21
N GLY A 270 85.40 0.47 -21.82
CA GLY A 270 86.53 -0.12 -22.55
C GLY A 270 86.89 0.59 -23.87
N ILE A 271 86.20 1.67 -24.22
CA ILE A 271 86.43 2.47 -25.44
C ILE A 271 87.69 3.32 -25.23
N LYS A 272 88.66 3.19 -26.15
CA LYS A 272 89.97 3.86 -26.04
C LYS A 272 90.02 5.22 -26.74
N ASP A 273 89.16 5.45 -27.73
CA ASP A 273 89.07 6.72 -28.43
C ASP A 273 88.08 7.68 -27.74
N ILE A 274 88.52 8.92 -27.55
CA ILE A 274 87.73 9.98 -26.88
C ILE A 274 86.58 10.42 -27.79
N GLY A 275 86.78 10.42 -29.11
CA GLY A 275 85.75 10.77 -30.10
C GLY A 275 84.59 9.77 -30.10
N GLU A 276 84.89 8.47 -30.14
CA GLU A 276 83.89 7.40 -30.04
C GLU A 276 83.15 7.42 -28.69
N LEU A 277 83.84 7.68 -27.58
CA LEU A 277 83.21 7.77 -26.26
C LEU A 277 82.24 8.97 -26.16
N ALA A 278 82.64 10.13 -26.69
CA ALA A 278 81.79 11.31 -26.72
C ALA A 278 80.54 11.09 -27.59
N SER A 279 80.69 10.45 -28.75
CA SER A 279 79.58 10.09 -29.63
C SER A 279 78.62 9.09 -28.98
N ALA A 280 79.15 8.07 -28.30
CA ALA A 280 78.34 7.09 -27.57
C ALA A 280 77.61 7.71 -26.37
N LEU A 281 78.24 8.65 -25.65
CA LEU A 281 77.60 9.40 -24.57
C LEU A 281 76.52 10.33 -25.09
N LEU A 282 76.76 11.06 -26.18
CA LEU A 282 75.75 11.89 -26.82
C LEU A 282 74.55 11.06 -27.27
N ALA A 283 74.77 9.90 -27.89
CA ALA A 283 73.69 9.00 -28.28
C ALA A 283 72.94 8.41 -27.06
N ALA A 284 73.62 8.19 -25.94
CA ALA A 284 72.99 7.76 -24.69
C ALA A 284 72.22 8.91 -24.01
N GLU A 285 72.75 10.14 -24.06
CA GLU A 285 72.06 11.35 -23.57
C GLU A 285 70.83 11.66 -24.41
N GLU A 286 70.89 11.53 -25.73
CA GLU A 286 69.74 11.71 -26.62
C GLU A 286 68.65 10.66 -26.35
N LYS A 287 69.03 9.40 -26.14
CA LYS A 287 68.10 8.35 -25.70
C LYS A 287 67.50 8.64 -24.33
N ASN A 288 68.32 9.08 -23.37
CA ASN A 288 67.83 9.47 -22.04
C ASN A 288 66.89 10.68 -22.13
N PHE A 289 67.19 11.66 -22.97
CA PHE A 289 66.33 12.82 -23.19
C PHE A 289 64.99 12.41 -23.80
N SER A 290 65.00 11.52 -24.79
CA SER A 290 63.78 10.93 -25.36
C SER A 290 62.96 10.17 -24.32
N LEU A 291 63.61 9.35 -23.49
CA LEU A 291 62.95 8.64 -22.38
C LEU A 291 62.38 9.61 -21.34
N PHE A 292 63.09 10.68 -20.99
CA PHE A 292 62.59 11.71 -20.09
C PHE A 292 61.36 12.42 -20.66
N ASN A 293 61.36 12.73 -21.95
CA ASN A 293 60.20 13.32 -22.61
C ASN A 293 59.00 12.35 -22.59
N MET A 294 59.23 11.08 -22.89
CA MET A 294 58.20 10.04 -22.82
C MET A 294 57.65 9.86 -21.38
N ILE A 295 58.52 9.86 -20.37
CA ILE A 295 58.10 9.78 -18.97
C ILE A 295 57.28 11.01 -18.58
N ASN A 296 57.68 12.20 -19.01
CA ASN A 296 56.91 13.42 -18.75
C ASN A 296 55.55 13.39 -19.46
N GLU A 297 55.50 12.94 -20.72
CA GLU A 297 54.26 12.78 -21.48
C GLU A 297 53.33 11.77 -20.79
N LEU A 298 53.84 10.60 -20.42
CA LEU A 298 53.08 9.60 -19.66
C LEU A 298 52.61 10.11 -18.29
N ASN A 299 53.42 10.90 -17.59
CA ASN A 299 53.00 11.52 -16.33
C ASN A 299 51.88 12.54 -16.54
N THR A 300 51.95 13.36 -17.60
CA THR A 300 50.86 14.29 -17.93
C THR A 300 49.59 13.57 -18.36
N GLU A 301 49.72 12.46 -19.09
CA GLU A 301 48.59 11.60 -19.45
C GLU A 301 47.98 10.94 -18.22
N MET A 302 48.81 10.43 -17.29
CA MET A 302 48.37 9.87 -16.02
C MET A 302 47.61 10.89 -15.18
N GLU A 303 48.12 12.12 -15.03
CA GLU A 303 47.41 13.21 -14.34
C GLU A 303 46.07 13.53 -15.02
N SER A 304 46.04 13.58 -16.36
CA SER A 304 44.81 13.80 -17.12
C SER A 304 43.78 12.70 -16.87
N VAL A 305 44.20 11.43 -16.91
CA VAL A 305 43.31 10.28 -16.67
C VAL A 305 42.84 10.25 -15.22
N GLU A 306 43.68 10.60 -14.25
CA GLU A 306 43.29 10.72 -12.84
C GLU A 306 42.24 11.81 -12.63
N ILE A 307 42.37 12.96 -13.30
CA ILE A 307 41.37 14.03 -13.29
C ILE A 307 40.04 13.53 -13.88
N GLU A 308 40.08 12.83 -15.02
CA GLU A 308 38.86 12.26 -15.61
C GLU A 308 38.22 11.20 -14.70
N ASN A 309 39.02 10.33 -14.09
CA ASN A 309 38.53 9.30 -13.19
C ASN A 309 37.88 9.91 -11.93
N ASN A 310 38.50 10.95 -11.36
CA ASN A 310 37.91 11.71 -10.26
C ASN A 310 36.59 12.37 -10.68
N ARG A 311 36.54 12.96 -11.88
CA ARG A 311 35.30 13.54 -12.43
C ARG A 311 34.20 12.47 -12.62
N PHE A 312 34.54 11.28 -13.14
CA PHE A 312 33.59 10.18 -13.25
C PHE A 312 33.11 9.70 -11.87
N GLN A 313 34.01 9.60 -10.91
CA GLN A 313 33.67 9.22 -9.54
C GLN A 313 32.76 10.26 -8.88
N ASP A 314 32.99 11.56 -9.11
CA ASP A 314 32.13 12.63 -8.63
C ASP A 314 30.73 12.57 -9.27
N MET A 315 30.64 12.31 -10.58
CA MET A 315 29.34 12.10 -11.24
C MET A 315 28.62 10.85 -10.72
N ILE A 316 29.34 9.75 -10.46
CA ILE A 316 28.77 8.55 -9.84
C ILE A 316 28.25 8.88 -8.44
N ASN A 317 29.04 9.60 -7.64
CA ASN A 317 28.66 10.02 -6.30
C ASN A 317 27.48 10.99 -6.31
N GLU A 318 27.35 11.86 -7.32
CA GLU A 318 26.20 12.75 -7.49
C GLU A 318 24.93 11.96 -7.85
N VAL A 319 25.04 10.97 -8.73
CA VAL A 319 23.94 10.07 -9.09
C VAL A 319 23.54 9.16 -7.93
N GLN A 320 24.50 8.69 -7.12
CA GLN A 320 24.26 7.87 -5.92
C GLN A 320 23.81 8.69 -4.71
N GLY A 321 24.28 9.94 -4.58
CA GLY A 321 24.04 10.83 -3.45
C GLY A 321 22.75 11.63 -3.56
N CYS A 322 22.18 11.76 -4.76
CA CYS A 322 20.80 12.21 -4.91
C CYS A 322 19.89 11.15 -4.28
N GLY A 323 18.87 11.55 -3.50
CA GLY A 323 17.89 10.68 -2.81
C GLY A 323 17.05 9.74 -3.71
N SER A 324 17.52 9.50 -4.93
CA SER A 324 17.12 8.55 -5.93
C SER A 324 17.04 7.13 -5.38
N ASP A 325 17.95 6.63 -4.55
CA ASP A 325 17.85 5.22 -4.11
C ASP A 325 16.65 4.96 -3.17
N LEU A 326 16.37 5.89 -2.25
CA LEU A 326 15.19 5.77 -1.39
C LEU A 326 13.90 6.01 -2.19
N ASN A 327 13.91 6.97 -3.13
CA ASN A 327 12.77 7.24 -4.00
C ASN A 327 12.53 6.09 -5.00
N ARG A 328 13.57 5.50 -5.54
CA ARG A 328 13.55 4.33 -6.44
C ARG A 328 13.12 3.09 -5.70
N ALA A 329 13.60 2.87 -4.47
CA ALA A 329 13.12 1.79 -3.61
C ALA A 329 11.64 1.98 -3.26
N ARG A 330 11.20 3.20 -2.98
CA ARG A 330 9.80 3.53 -2.70
C ARG A 330 8.90 3.35 -3.94
N ILE A 331 9.35 3.78 -5.11
CA ILE A 331 8.63 3.59 -6.38
C ILE A 331 8.54 2.10 -6.70
N LYS A 332 9.65 1.36 -6.56
CA LYS A 332 9.67 -0.09 -6.75
C LYS A 332 8.70 -0.80 -5.81
N ALA A 333 8.74 -0.49 -4.51
CA ALA A 333 7.80 -1.06 -3.53
C ALA A 333 6.34 -0.70 -3.82
N SER A 334 6.07 0.52 -4.32
CA SER A 334 4.73 0.93 -4.74
C SER A 334 4.24 0.17 -5.96
N LEU A 335 5.12 -0.08 -6.94
CA LEU A 335 4.80 -0.85 -8.14
C LEU A 335 4.59 -2.33 -7.79
N GLU A 336 5.44 -2.91 -6.96
CA GLU A 336 5.29 -4.28 -6.45
C GLU A 336 3.94 -4.45 -5.72
N ALA A 337 3.55 -3.49 -4.86
CA ALA A 337 2.25 -3.52 -4.20
C ALA A 337 1.06 -3.38 -5.17
N GLN A 338 1.21 -2.57 -6.23
CA GLN A 338 0.18 -2.42 -7.25
C GLN A 338 0.02 -3.69 -8.09
N ILE A 339 1.13 -4.36 -8.43
CA ILE A 339 1.13 -5.66 -9.11
C ILE A 339 0.44 -6.70 -8.25
N GLU A 340 0.78 -6.81 -6.96
CA GLU A 340 0.16 -7.77 -6.04
C GLU A 340 -1.35 -7.53 -5.93
N LYS A 341 -1.78 -6.26 -5.79
CA LYS A 341 -3.20 -5.91 -5.77
C LYS A 341 -3.91 -6.29 -7.07
N SER A 342 -3.26 -6.09 -8.22
CA SER A 342 -3.80 -6.50 -9.51
C SER A 342 -3.88 -8.02 -9.65
N HIS A 343 -2.89 -8.74 -9.12
CA HIS A 343 -2.85 -10.21 -9.14
C HIS A 343 -3.98 -10.81 -8.30
N VAL A 344 -4.19 -10.30 -7.08
CA VAL A 344 -5.31 -10.74 -6.22
C VAL A 344 -6.67 -10.48 -6.90
N LYS A 345 -6.83 -9.32 -7.55
CA LYS A 345 -8.05 -9.02 -8.33
C LYS A 345 -8.23 -9.99 -9.51
N ALA A 346 -7.17 -10.29 -10.25
CA ALA A 346 -7.21 -11.24 -11.36
C ALA A 346 -7.60 -12.64 -10.87
N MET A 347 -6.99 -13.13 -9.79
CA MET A 347 -7.33 -14.41 -9.18
C MET A 347 -8.79 -14.46 -8.70
N HIS A 348 -9.30 -13.37 -8.14
CA HIS A 348 -10.70 -13.28 -7.72
C HIS A 348 -11.66 -13.37 -8.92
N PHE A 349 -11.40 -12.63 -10.00
CA PHE A 349 -12.22 -12.72 -11.21
C PHE A 349 -12.12 -14.09 -11.90
N GLU A 350 -10.96 -14.72 -11.87
CA GLU A 350 -10.76 -16.07 -12.39
C GLU A 350 -11.54 -17.11 -11.57
N ALA A 351 -11.53 -17.00 -10.24
CA ALA A 351 -12.34 -17.85 -9.36
C ALA A 351 -13.83 -17.68 -9.63
N ARG A 352 -14.32 -16.43 -9.72
CA ARG A 352 -15.73 -16.14 -10.03
C ARG A 352 -16.15 -16.63 -11.42
N ALA A 353 -15.26 -16.52 -12.41
CA ALA A 353 -15.52 -17.05 -13.74
C ALA A 353 -15.57 -18.58 -13.74
N ALA A 354 -14.69 -19.25 -12.99
CA ALA A 354 -14.70 -20.70 -12.83
C ALA A 354 -16.00 -21.19 -12.16
N GLU A 355 -16.46 -20.50 -11.12
CA GLU A 355 -17.75 -20.79 -10.46
C GLU A 355 -18.93 -20.59 -11.42
N SER A 356 -18.97 -19.46 -12.13
CA SER A 356 -20.03 -19.18 -13.11
C SER A 356 -20.07 -20.23 -14.23
N ASN A 357 -18.89 -20.67 -14.71
CA ASN A 357 -18.79 -21.73 -15.70
C ASN A 357 -19.28 -23.08 -15.17
N ALA A 358 -19.02 -23.40 -13.89
CA ALA A 358 -19.55 -24.61 -13.27
C ALA A 358 -21.09 -24.60 -13.19
N VAL A 359 -21.69 -23.44 -12.89
CA VAL A 359 -23.15 -23.26 -12.92
C VAL A 359 -23.69 -23.42 -14.34
N ILE A 360 -23.06 -22.80 -15.35
CA ILE A 360 -23.45 -22.95 -16.75
C ILE A 360 -23.39 -24.41 -17.20
N GLU A 361 -22.36 -25.16 -16.80
CA GLU A 361 -22.23 -26.57 -17.13
C GLU A 361 -23.31 -27.44 -16.47
N SER A 362 -23.69 -27.10 -15.22
CA SER A 362 -24.84 -27.73 -14.55
C SER A 362 -26.15 -27.46 -15.29
N ILE A 363 -26.38 -26.21 -15.73
CA ILE A 363 -27.55 -25.84 -16.53
C ILE A 363 -27.55 -26.57 -17.86
N LYS A 364 -26.40 -26.72 -18.54
CA LYS A 364 -26.28 -27.54 -19.77
C LYS A 364 -26.74 -28.96 -19.54
N ALA A 365 -26.23 -29.62 -18.51
CA ALA A 365 -26.60 -30.98 -18.18
C ALA A 365 -28.11 -31.09 -17.85
N GLY A 366 -28.65 -30.15 -17.06
CA GLY A 366 -30.07 -30.09 -16.73
C GLY A 366 -30.97 -29.88 -17.94
N ALA A 367 -30.63 -28.91 -18.80
CA ALA A 367 -31.36 -28.61 -20.03
C ALA A 367 -31.36 -29.81 -20.98
N MET A 368 -30.21 -30.47 -21.16
CA MET A 368 -30.12 -31.69 -21.98
C MET A 368 -30.98 -32.82 -21.41
N ASN A 369 -30.98 -33.03 -20.09
CA ASN A 369 -31.82 -34.06 -19.46
C ASN A 369 -33.31 -33.80 -19.65
N ILE A 370 -33.74 -32.54 -19.48
CA ILE A 370 -35.13 -32.13 -19.68
C ILE A 370 -35.52 -32.29 -21.17
N PHE A 371 -34.64 -31.87 -22.07
CA PHE A 371 -34.84 -31.99 -23.52
C PHE A 371 -35.07 -33.45 -23.95
N HIS A 372 -34.26 -34.40 -23.47
CA HIS A 372 -34.45 -35.82 -23.76
C HIS A 372 -35.76 -36.39 -23.20
N LYS A 373 -36.23 -35.90 -22.05
CA LYS A 373 -37.46 -36.39 -21.38
C LYS A 373 -38.76 -35.91 -22.04
N ILE A 374 -38.75 -34.71 -22.58
CA ILE A 374 -39.94 -34.05 -23.15
C ILE A 374 -40.29 -34.58 -24.54
N GLY A 375 -39.32 -35.18 -25.25
CA GLY A 375 -39.50 -35.76 -26.57
C GLY A 375 -39.46 -34.73 -27.71
N TYR A 376 -39.12 -35.23 -28.90
CA TYR A 376 -38.74 -34.42 -30.07
C TYR A 376 -39.94 -34.03 -30.92
N ASN A 377 -40.01 -32.75 -31.32
CA ASN A 377 -40.96 -32.27 -32.33
C ASN A 377 -40.28 -31.53 -33.51
N ASP A 378 -38.99 -31.21 -33.41
CA ASP A 378 -38.30 -30.36 -34.40
C ASP A 378 -36.97 -31.01 -34.85
N GLU A 379 -36.99 -31.65 -36.02
CA GLU A 379 -35.88 -32.40 -36.63
C GLU A 379 -34.65 -31.50 -36.90
N ALA A 380 -34.90 -30.23 -37.26
CA ALA A 380 -33.85 -29.25 -37.55
C ALA A 380 -33.05 -28.87 -36.30
N LEU A 381 -33.72 -28.81 -35.14
CA LEU A 381 -33.10 -28.54 -33.87
C LEU A 381 -32.23 -29.72 -33.39
N LEU A 382 -32.71 -30.94 -33.62
CA LEU A 382 -31.98 -32.17 -33.32
C LEU A 382 -30.67 -32.24 -34.13
N GLN A 383 -30.73 -31.88 -35.41
CA GLN A 383 -29.57 -31.86 -36.29
C GLN A 383 -28.55 -30.78 -35.88
N GLN A 384 -29.02 -29.61 -35.41
CA GLN A 384 -28.16 -28.54 -34.89
C GLN A 384 -27.51 -28.91 -33.54
N LEU A 385 -28.22 -29.62 -32.67
CA LEU A 385 -27.69 -30.14 -31.41
C LEU A 385 -26.67 -31.26 -31.63
N ASN A 386 -26.92 -32.15 -32.59
CA ASN A 386 -26.01 -33.26 -32.94
C ASN A 386 -24.72 -32.77 -33.63
N SER A 387 -24.76 -31.65 -34.34
CA SER A 387 -23.57 -31.10 -35.04
C SER A 387 -22.72 -30.18 -34.18
N THR A 388 -23.32 -29.40 -33.28
CA THR A 388 -22.62 -28.34 -32.51
C THR A 388 -22.58 -28.57 -31.00
N GLY A 389 -23.37 -29.51 -30.48
CA GLY A 389 -23.60 -29.64 -29.04
C GLY A 389 -24.34 -28.44 -28.44
N LEU A 390 -24.59 -28.49 -27.12
CA LEU A 390 -25.13 -27.37 -26.37
C LEU A 390 -23.98 -26.43 -25.95
N THR A 391 -23.94 -25.22 -26.50
CA THR A 391 -22.92 -24.18 -26.25
C THR A 391 -23.56 -22.96 -25.58
N ASP A 392 -22.77 -22.10 -24.95
CA ASP A 392 -23.29 -20.95 -24.20
C ASP A 392 -24.08 -19.99 -25.09
N ILE A 393 -23.71 -19.89 -26.37
CA ILE A 393 -24.37 -19.05 -27.37
C ILE A 393 -25.74 -19.62 -27.77
N ASN A 394 -25.87 -20.95 -27.86
CA ASN A 394 -27.11 -21.59 -28.29
C ASN A 394 -28.05 -21.92 -27.11
N MET A 395 -27.55 -21.91 -25.87
CA MET A 395 -28.27 -22.22 -24.63
C MET A 395 -29.62 -21.51 -24.49
N LEU A 396 -29.64 -20.18 -24.65
CA LEU A 396 -30.85 -19.38 -24.50
C LEU A 396 -31.94 -19.77 -25.50
N LYS A 397 -31.54 -20.02 -26.75
CA LYS A 397 -32.45 -20.49 -27.80
C LYS A 397 -32.99 -21.88 -27.46
N PHE A 398 -32.14 -22.78 -26.95
CA PHE A 398 -32.55 -24.11 -26.51
C PHE A 398 -33.54 -24.08 -25.34
N LEU A 399 -33.26 -23.28 -24.30
CA LEU A 399 -34.16 -23.13 -23.15
C LEU A 399 -35.53 -22.57 -23.55
N GLY A 400 -35.59 -21.59 -24.46
CA GLY A 400 -36.87 -21.06 -24.96
C GLY A 400 -37.70 -22.09 -25.73
N ILE A 401 -37.05 -23.04 -26.42
CA ILE A 401 -37.76 -24.14 -27.10
C ILE A 401 -38.26 -25.18 -26.10
N ILE A 402 -37.44 -25.52 -25.09
CA ILE A 402 -37.86 -26.37 -23.98
C ILE A 402 -39.08 -25.76 -23.29
N GLU A 403 -39.04 -24.46 -22.97
CA GLU A 403 -40.14 -23.74 -22.34
C GLU A 403 -41.43 -23.81 -23.17
N LYS A 404 -41.34 -23.53 -24.48
CA LYS A 404 -42.49 -23.64 -25.39
C LYS A 404 -43.10 -25.04 -25.36
N ARG A 405 -42.26 -26.07 -25.40
CA ARG A 405 -42.71 -27.47 -25.43
C ARG A 405 -43.32 -27.91 -24.09
N ILE A 406 -42.75 -27.50 -22.96
CA ILE A 406 -43.36 -27.71 -21.64
C ILE A 406 -44.73 -27.02 -21.59
N GLY A 407 -44.83 -25.79 -22.08
CA GLY A 407 -46.09 -25.04 -22.18
C GLY A 407 -47.16 -25.79 -22.98
N GLU A 408 -46.81 -26.35 -24.13
CA GLU A 408 -47.71 -27.20 -24.94
C GLU A 408 -48.19 -28.43 -24.16
N ILE A 409 -47.28 -29.13 -23.45
CA ILE A 409 -47.62 -30.32 -22.66
C ILE A 409 -48.53 -29.97 -21.49
N VAL A 410 -48.26 -28.85 -20.80
CA VAL A 410 -49.09 -28.35 -19.70
C VAL A 410 -50.48 -27.95 -20.20
N GLN A 411 -50.58 -27.27 -21.35
CA GLN A 411 -51.86 -26.96 -21.98
C GLN A 411 -52.64 -28.23 -22.35
N MET A 412 -51.98 -29.21 -22.97
CA MET A 412 -52.58 -30.51 -23.28
C MET A 412 -53.08 -31.22 -22.02
N HIS A 413 -52.28 -31.23 -20.95
CA HIS A 413 -52.67 -31.79 -19.67
C HIS A 413 -53.89 -31.06 -19.08
N ASN A 414 -53.89 -29.73 -19.07
CA ASN A 414 -55.01 -28.94 -18.57
C ASN A 414 -56.30 -29.19 -19.38
N ILE A 415 -56.21 -29.33 -20.71
CA ILE A 415 -57.34 -29.70 -21.57
C ILE A 415 -57.85 -31.11 -21.23
N VAL A 416 -56.96 -32.10 -21.11
CA VAL A 416 -57.35 -33.48 -20.77
C VAL A 416 -57.94 -33.58 -19.36
N TYR A 417 -57.39 -32.84 -18.39
CA TYR A 417 -57.86 -32.85 -17.00
C TYR A 417 -59.20 -32.11 -16.84
N THR A 418 -59.39 -30.98 -17.54
CA THR A 418 -60.68 -30.28 -17.57
C THR A 418 -61.76 -31.06 -18.31
N GLN A 419 -61.40 -31.77 -19.40
CA GLN A 419 -62.32 -32.70 -20.08
C GLN A 419 -62.66 -33.94 -19.24
N SER A 420 -61.72 -34.43 -18.41
CA SER A 420 -61.96 -35.58 -17.52
C SER A 420 -62.79 -35.22 -16.28
N SER A 421 -62.80 -33.94 -15.87
CA SER A 421 -63.58 -33.45 -14.72
C SER A 421 -64.95 -32.87 -15.12
N SER A 422 -65.12 -32.48 -16.39
CA SER A 422 -66.40 -32.02 -16.93
C SER A 422 -66.68 -32.70 -18.28
N GLY A 423 -67.55 -33.70 -18.27
CA GLY A 423 -68.14 -34.25 -19.48
C GLY A 423 -69.03 -33.23 -20.19
N SER A 424 -68.45 -32.28 -20.92
CA SER A 424 -69.15 -31.55 -21.97
C SER A 424 -68.23 -30.72 -22.86
N LYS A 425 -68.41 -30.95 -24.17
CA LYS A 425 -68.15 -30.13 -25.37
C LYS A 425 -67.09 -29.01 -25.33
N LEU A 426 -66.14 -29.21 -26.24
CA LEU A 426 -65.30 -28.25 -26.99
C LEU A 426 -65.82 -26.80 -27.05
N ASP A 427 -64.95 -25.86 -26.69
CA ASP A 427 -64.79 -24.61 -27.44
C ASP A 427 -63.30 -24.35 -27.66
N VAL A 428 -62.89 -24.38 -28.93
CA VAL A 428 -61.52 -24.07 -29.37
C VAL A 428 -61.56 -22.64 -29.89
N THR A 429 -61.14 -21.70 -29.05
CA THR A 429 -60.81 -20.34 -29.48
C THR A 429 -59.30 -20.13 -29.34
N LEU A 430 -58.61 -20.30 -30.46
CA LEU A 430 -57.23 -19.88 -30.69
C LEU A 430 -57.11 -18.36 -30.59
N GLY A 431 -56.45 -17.87 -29.55
CA GLY A 431 -56.15 -16.45 -29.34
C GLY A 431 -54.69 -16.24 -28.97
N LEU A 432 -53.81 -16.22 -29.95
CA LEU A 432 -52.46 -15.67 -29.83
C LEU A 432 -52.55 -14.14 -29.80
N SER A 433 -52.28 -13.50 -28.67
CA SER A 433 -51.90 -12.07 -28.64
C SER A 433 -51.02 -11.75 -27.43
N PRO A 434 -49.83 -11.15 -27.62
CA PRO A 434 -48.92 -10.79 -26.55
C PRO A 434 -49.23 -9.38 -26.01
N GLY A 435 -49.35 -9.28 -24.68
CA GLY A 435 -49.26 -8.00 -23.96
C GLY A 435 -50.57 -7.52 -23.34
N LYS A 436 -50.73 -7.77 -22.03
CA LYS A 436 -51.33 -6.85 -21.05
C LYS A 436 -51.02 -7.33 -19.63
N GLY A 437 -50.57 -6.38 -18.79
CA GLY A 437 -50.13 -6.59 -17.41
C GLY A 437 -51.23 -7.03 -16.44
N PRO A 438 -50.87 -7.32 -15.18
CA PRO A 438 -51.70 -8.10 -14.27
C PRO A 438 -52.85 -7.26 -13.72
N VAL A 439 -54.08 -7.76 -13.92
CA VAL A 439 -55.27 -7.25 -13.24
C VAL A 439 -55.47 -8.03 -11.95
N LYS A 440 -55.36 -7.34 -10.81
CA LYS A 440 -55.81 -7.83 -9.50
C LYS A 440 -57.28 -8.24 -9.57
N ARG A 441 -57.57 -9.51 -9.29
CA ARG A 441 -58.90 -9.96 -8.84
C ARG A 441 -58.75 -10.67 -7.50
N GLY A 442 -59.48 -10.15 -6.52
CA GLY A 442 -59.58 -10.72 -5.19
C GLY A 442 -60.68 -11.78 -5.10
N ASN A 443 -60.46 -12.68 -4.13
CA ASN A 443 -61.37 -13.59 -3.44
C ASN A 443 -62.22 -14.60 -4.23
N GLY A 444 -62.00 -15.88 -3.90
CA GLY A 444 -63.09 -16.87 -3.82
C GLY A 444 -62.76 -18.27 -4.34
N ASN A 445 -62.21 -19.11 -3.45
CA ASN A 445 -62.49 -20.54 -3.24
C ASN A 445 -62.49 -21.57 -4.41
N LEU A 446 -61.95 -22.75 -4.06
CA LEU A 446 -62.10 -24.09 -4.65
C LEU A 446 -61.02 -24.54 -5.65
N GLY A 447 -60.42 -25.69 -5.31
CA GLY A 447 -59.22 -26.24 -5.94
C GLY A 447 -59.40 -26.60 -7.41
N ALA A 448 -58.67 -25.90 -8.25
CA ALA A 448 -58.19 -26.38 -9.53
C ALA A 448 -56.68 -26.06 -9.56
N HIS A 449 -55.83 -27.08 -9.45
CA HIS A 449 -54.40 -26.90 -9.67
C HIS A 449 -54.16 -26.77 -11.17
N GLU A 450 -54.39 -25.57 -11.69
CA GLU A 450 -53.95 -25.18 -13.01
C GLU A 450 -52.43 -24.93 -12.93
N TYR A 451 -51.64 -25.84 -13.47
CA TYR A 451 -50.19 -25.66 -13.52
C TYR A 451 -49.90 -24.54 -14.53
N HIS A 452 -49.39 -23.42 -14.06
CA HIS A 452 -48.85 -22.35 -14.90
C HIS A 452 -47.37 -22.19 -14.53
N PRO A 453 -46.42 -22.32 -15.47
CA PRO A 453 -45.04 -21.95 -15.22
C PRO A 453 -45.00 -20.45 -14.92
N THR A 454 -44.73 -20.06 -13.69
CA THR A 454 -44.42 -18.67 -13.34
C THR A 454 -42.91 -18.50 -13.39
N PRO A 455 -42.36 -17.62 -14.26
CA PRO A 455 -40.94 -17.31 -14.20
C PRO A 455 -40.61 -16.73 -12.81
N PRO A 456 -39.40 -16.99 -12.28
CA PRO A 456 -38.99 -16.43 -10.99
C PRO A 456 -39.10 -14.91 -11.00
N ALA A 457 -39.52 -14.32 -9.88
CA ALA A 457 -39.60 -12.88 -9.77
C ALA A 457 -38.19 -12.29 -9.63
N ALA A 458 -38.01 -11.02 -10.01
CA ALA A 458 -36.72 -10.34 -9.88
C ALA A 458 -36.18 -10.28 -8.43
N ASP A 459 -37.05 -10.52 -7.43
CA ASP A 459 -36.68 -10.67 -6.01
C ASP A 459 -36.00 -12.01 -5.68
N ASP A 460 -36.04 -13.01 -6.57
CA ASP A 460 -35.44 -14.34 -6.32
C ASP A 460 -33.95 -14.40 -6.69
N PHE A 461 -33.37 -13.33 -7.24
CA PHE A 461 -31.97 -13.26 -7.73
C PHE A 461 -31.14 -12.14 -7.09
N VAL A 462 -31.60 -11.53 -6.00
CA VAL A 462 -30.77 -10.58 -5.24
C VAL A 462 -29.71 -11.32 -4.42
N ASP A 463 -28.58 -11.61 -5.06
CA ASP A 463 -27.32 -11.84 -4.35
C ASP A 463 -26.93 -10.54 -3.61
N ASP A 464 -27.05 -10.58 -2.29
CA ASP A 464 -26.74 -9.51 -1.33
C ASP A 464 -25.23 -9.25 -1.14
N ASP A 465 -24.40 -9.61 -2.12
CA ASP A 465 -22.93 -9.55 -2.03
C ASP A 465 -22.27 -8.67 -3.12
N SER A 466 -23.02 -7.75 -3.73
CA SER A 466 -22.46 -6.74 -4.64
C SER A 466 -22.24 -5.39 -3.96
N ASP A 467 -21.37 -5.35 -2.95
CA ASP A 467 -20.83 -4.10 -2.37
C ASP A 467 -19.61 -3.58 -3.15
N ASP A 468 -19.62 -3.75 -4.49
CA ASP A 468 -18.68 -3.09 -5.38
C ASP A 468 -19.39 -1.89 -6.04
N SER A 469 -19.22 -0.74 -5.42
CA SER A 469 -19.42 0.56 -6.05
C SER A 469 -18.35 0.80 -7.12
N ASP A 470 -18.36 0.00 -8.19
CA ASP A 470 -17.68 0.33 -9.43
C ASP A 470 -18.75 0.89 -10.37
N GLU A 471 -18.71 2.20 -10.53
CA GLU A 471 -19.47 3.00 -11.47
C GLU A 471 -19.28 2.39 -12.87
N LEU A 472 -20.22 1.53 -13.26
CA LEU A 472 -20.28 0.89 -14.57
C LEU A 472 -20.13 2.00 -15.61
N ILE A 473 -18.99 2.02 -16.31
CA ILE A 473 -18.72 2.97 -17.39
C ILE A 473 -19.71 2.67 -18.51
N LYS A 474 -20.89 3.26 -18.41
CA LYS A 474 -21.91 3.22 -19.44
C LYS A 474 -21.42 4.11 -20.58
N PRO A 475 -21.37 3.63 -21.84
CA PRO A 475 -20.96 4.46 -22.96
C PRO A 475 -21.92 5.65 -23.06
N CYS A 476 -21.40 6.84 -22.76
CA CYS A 476 -22.15 8.09 -22.76
C CYS A 476 -22.27 8.61 -24.19
N THR A 477 -23.44 9.14 -24.54
CA THR A 477 -23.63 9.81 -25.84
C THR A 477 -22.91 11.17 -25.85
N LEU A 478 -22.55 11.67 -27.05
CA LEU A 478 -21.77 12.91 -27.19
C LEU A 478 -22.49 14.13 -26.57
N ALA A 479 -23.83 14.10 -26.53
CA ALA A 479 -24.66 15.10 -25.88
C ALA A 479 -24.50 15.10 -24.34
N GLU A 480 -24.43 13.91 -23.71
CA GLU A 480 -24.24 13.78 -22.26
C GLU A 480 -22.85 14.24 -21.81
N ILE A 481 -21.84 14.08 -22.68
CA ILE A 481 -20.48 14.59 -22.43
C ILE A 481 -20.46 16.13 -22.48
N GLN A 482 -21.16 16.73 -23.44
CA GLN A 482 -21.27 18.19 -23.54
C GLN A 482 -22.03 18.79 -22.35
N GLU A 483 -23.09 18.14 -21.88
CA GLU A 483 -23.86 18.57 -20.71
C GLU A 483 -23.04 18.47 -19.42
N LYS A 484 -22.32 17.35 -19.22
CA LYS A 484 -21.42 17.18 -18.07
C LYS A 484 -20.26 18.17 -18.10
N ALA A 485 -19.72 18.49 -19.27
CA ALA A 485 -18.67 19.50 -19.42
C ALA A 485 -19.17 20.91 -19.10
N ALA A 486 -20.38 21.28 -19.57
CA ALA A 486 -21.01 22.56 -19.24
C ALA A 486 -21.28 22.70 -17.73
N ALA A 487 -21.77 21.63 -17.10
CA ALA A 487 -22.02 21.59 -15.66
C ALA A 487 -20.72 21.70 -14.82
N ALA A 488 -19.63 21.08 -15.26
CA ALA A 488 -18.33 21.15 -14.60
C ALA A 488 -17.69 22.56 -14.70
N ILE A 489 -17.88 23.25 -15.83
CA ILE A 489 -17.41 24.62 -16.04
C ILE A 489 -18.23 25.61 -15.19
N GLY A 490 -19.55 25.42 -15.08
CA GLY A 490 -20.40 26.22 -14.19
C GLY A 490 -19.98 26.13 -12.72
N LYS A 491 -19.72 24.92 -12.21
CA LYS A 491 -19.30 24.71 -10.81
C LYS A 491 -17.92 25.29 -10.47
N ARG A 492 -17.06 25.56 -11.45
CA ARG A 492 -15.77 26.23 -11.23
C ARG A 492 -15.89 27.75 -11.11
N LYS A 493 -16.96 28.36 -11.64
CA LYS A 493 -17.21 29.82 -11.52
C LYS A 493 -17.78 30.22 -10.16
N ASP A 494 -18.49 29.32 -9.47
CA ASP A 494 -19.22 29.62 -8.23
C ASP A 494 -18.43 29.36 -6.93
N LYS A 495 -17.12 29.07 -6.99
CA LYS A 495 -16.31 28.85 -5.78
C LYS A 495 -15.62 30.16 -5.35
N PRO A 496 -16.08 30.86 -4.30
CA PRO A 496 -15.40 32.05 -3.80
C PRO A 496 -14.03 31.67 -3.23
N ARG A 497 -12.99 32.43 -3.64
CA ARG A 497 -11.63 32.34 -3.09
C ARG A 497 -11.66 32.63 -1.58
N GLN A 498 -11.60 31.59 -0.75
CA GLN A 498 -11.28 31.74 0.66
C GLN A 498 -9.79 32.08 0.81
N LYS A 499 -9.51 33.32 1.21
CA LYS A 499 -8.22 33.74 1.74
C LYS A 499 -8.00 33.08 3.10
N ARG A 500 -6.90 32.34 3.26
CA ARG A 500 -5.98 32.43 4.41
C ARG A 500 -4.58 32.07 3.93
#